data_AF-A0A524QR81-F1
#
_entry.id   AF-A0A524QR81-F1
#
_cell.length_a   1.000
_cell.length_b   1.000
_cell.length_c   1.000
_cell.angle_alpha   90.00
_cell.angle_beta   90.00
_cell.angle_gamma   90.00
#
_symmetry.space_group_name_H-M   'P 1'
#
loop_
_entity.id
_entity.type
_entity.pdbx_description
1 polymer ?
#
loop_
_entity_poly.entity_id
_entity_poly.type
_entity_poly.pdbx_seq_one_letter_code
_entity_poly.pdbx_strand_id
1 'polypeptide(L)'
;MGEDDLRCSGCRRPFEKGERVALISGKVMGDECTDAYFWCEACGVYTVRLYRDVFLGEETSRDSSPIPREEGDRRVGLINSCAEPWNERCTCDSHREYFGGWLD
;
A
#
# COMPACT_ATOMS: atom_id res chain seq x y z
N MET A 1 16.94 0.70 3.93
CA MET A 1 15.46 0.80 3.90
C MET A 1 14.96 1.11 5.30
N GLY A 2 14.72 2.40 5.59
CA GLY A 2 14.25 2.84 6.89
C GLY A 2 12.74 2.64 6.99
N GLU A 3 12.31 1.51 7.55
CA GLU A 3 10.94 1.32 8.07
C GLU A 3 10.70 2.15 9.36
N ASP A 4 11.62 3.05 9.71
CA ASP A 4 11.81 3.58 11.08
C ASP A 4 10.99 4.84 11.41
N ASP A 5 10.34 5.48 10.43
CA ASP A 5 9.46 6.65 10.69
C ASP A 5 8.17 6.57 9.86
N LEU A 6 7.40 5.48 10.00
CA LEU A 6 6.00 5.50 9.58
C LEU A 6 5.12 5.85 10.78
N ARG A 7 4.30 6.87 10.61
CA ARG A 7 3.35 7.34 11.62
C ARG A 7 1.94 7.30 11.08
N CYS A 8 0.99 7.01 11.94
CA CYS A 8 -0.42 7.10 11.61
C CYS A 8 -0.76 8.50 11.09
N SER A 9 -1.36 8.57 9.91
CA SER A 9 -1.77 9.83 9.31
C SER A 9 -2.85 10.57 10.11
N GLY A 10 -3.58 9.89 11.01
CA GLY A 10 -4.59 10.47 11.89
C GLY A 10 -4.01 11.00 13.21
N CYS A 11 -3.47 10.11 14.04
CA CYS A 11 -3.00 10.47 15.40
C CYS A 11 -1.47 10.66 15.52
N ARG A 12 -0.72 10.46 14.43
CA ARG A 12 0.76 10.54 14.37
C ARG A 12 1.51 9.59 15.30
N ARG A 13 0.83 8.60 15.87
CA ARG A 13 1.45 7.48 16.59
C ARG A 13 2.37 6.72 15.62
N PRO A 14 3.61 6.36 16.02
CA PRO A 14 4.47 5.50 15.22
C PRO A 14 3.86 4.10 15.10
N PHE A 15 3.97 3.48 13.92
CA PHE A 15 3.61 2.08 13.73
C PHE A 15 4.78 1.16 14.10
N GLU A 16 4.47 0.03 14.72
CA GLU A 16 5.46 -1.02 15.01
C GLU A 16 5.61 -1.99 13.81
N LYS A 17 6.72 -2.76 13.79
CA LYS A 17 7.09 -3.68 12.69
C LYS A 17 6.11 -4.84 12.40
N GLY A 18 4.93 -4.87 13.03
CA GLY A 18 3.87 -5.85 12.79
C GLY A 18 2.51 -5.25 12.43
N GLU A 19 2.37 -3.92 12.38
CA GLU A 19 1.08 -3.26 12.13
C GLU A 19 0.75 -3.12 10.63
N ARG A 20 1.61 -3.67 9.76
CA ARG A 20 1.32 -3.79 8.33
C ARG A 20 0.31 -4.90 8.10
N VAL A 21 -0.88 -4.54 7.64
CA VAL A 21 -1.98 -5.48 7.43
C VAL A 21 -2.03 -6.07 6.02
N ALA A 22 -1.50 -5.34 5.03
CA ALA A 22 -1.48 -5.76 3.64
C ALA A 22 -0.38 -5.02 2.87
N LEU A 23 0.04 -5.59 1.76
CA LEU A 23 0.98 -5.00 0.83
C LEU A 23 0.63 -5.48 -0.56
N ILE A 24 0.58 -4.56 -1.53
CA ILE A 24 0.39 -4.89 -2.93
C ILE A 24 1.43 -4.17 -3.78
N SER A 25 2.02 -4.90 -4.71
CA SER A 25 2.99 -4.38 -5.66
C SER A 25 2.48 -4.62 -7.08
N GLY A 26 2.73 -3.69 -7.97
CA GLY A 26 2.34 -3.78 -9.38
C GLY A 26 3.23 -2.91 -10.24
N LYS A 27 3.45 -3.33 -11.47
CA LYS A 27 4.19 -2.54 -12.45
C LYS A 27 3.22 -1.71 -13.29
N VAL A 28 3.38 -0.39 -13.25
CA VAL A 28 2.51 0.55 -13.97
C VAL A 28 3.38 1.43 -14.87
N MET A 29 3.19 1.32 -16.19
CA MET A 29 3.97 2.09 -17.19
C MET A 29 5.50 1.98 -17.04
N GLY A 30 5.98 0.82 -16.58
CA GLY A 30 7.41 0.58 -16.36
C GLY A 30 7.92 0.88 -14.95
N ASP A 31 7.14 1.56 -14.11
CA ASP A 31 7.49 1.91 -12.74
C ASP A 31 6.95 0.85 -11.74
N GLU A 32 7.74 0.48 -10.74
CA GLU A 32 7.27 -0.39 -9.66
C GLU A 32 6.48 0.44 -8.65
N CYS A 33 5.23 0.04 -8.45
CA CYS A 33 4.30 0.68 -7.54
C CYS A 33 4.00 -0.28 -6.38
N THR A 34 4.51 0.01 -5.18
CA THR A 34 4.24 -0.78 -3.98
C THR A 34 3.45 0.03 -2.97
N ASP A 35 2.26 -0.45 -2.61
CA ASP A 35 1.38 0.19 -1.62
C ASP A 35 1.29 -0.70 -0.38
N ALA A 36 1.74 -0.19 0.77
CA ALA A 36 1.72 -0.90 2.04
C ALA A 36 0.68 -0.29 3.00
N TYR A 37 -0.22 -1.12 3.51
CA TYR A 37 -1.35 -0.72 4.35
C TYR A 37 -1.07 -0.99 5.83
N PHE A 38 -1.38 -0.02 6.68
CA PHE A 38 -1.20 -0.07 8.13
C PHE A 38 -2.50 0.34 8.81
N TRP A 39 -2.92 -0.43 9.82
CA TRP A 39 -4.13 -0.16 10.58
C TRP A 39 -3.79 0.44 11.93
N CYS A 40 -4.36 1.60 12.27
CA CYS A 40 -4.18 2.19 13.60
C CYS A 40 -5.38 1.90 14.50
N GLU A 41 -5.22 0.98 15.45
CA GLU A 41 -6.26 0.66 16.43
C GLU A 41 -6.63 1.86 17.33
N ALA A 42 -5.71 2.79 17.55
CA ALA A 42 -5.92 3.92 18.46
C ALA A 42 -6.88 4.99 17.91
N CYS A 43 -6.90 5.21 16.59
CA CYS A 43 -7.78 6.22 15.97
C CYS A 43 -8.70 5.65 14.88
N GLY A 44 -8.59 4.35 14.57
CA GLY A 44 -9.52 3.67 13.69
C GLY A 44 -9.39 4.04 12.22
N VAL A 45 -8.19 4.42 11.77
CA VAL A 45 -7.91 4.78 10.37
C VAL A 45 -6.77 3.93 9.81
N TYR A 46 -6.79 3.77 8.48
CA TYR A 46 -5.69 3.22 7.72
C TYR A 46 -4.72 4.30 7.28
N THR A 47 -3.45 3.95 7.26
CA THR A 47 -2.36 4.72 6.65
C THR A 47 -1.74 3.86 5.57
N VAL A 48 -1.52 4.43 4.38
CA VAL A 48 -0.89 3.75 3.26
C VAL A 48 0.44 4.41 2.97
N ARG A 49 1.52 3.62 3.00
CA ARG A 49 2.82 4.03 2.46
C ARG A 49 2.86 3.65 0.99
N LEU A 50 2.90 4.65 0.13
CA LEU A 50 3.03 4.54 -1.31
C LEU A 50 4.53 4.60 -1.63
N TYR A 51 5.07 3.51 -2.13
CA TYR A 51 6.42 3.43 -2.67
C TYR A 51 6.34 3.37 -4.21
N ARG A 52 7.18 4.18 -4.84
CA ARG A 52 7.29 4.28 -6.30
C ARG A 52 8.77 4.23 -6.65
N ASP A 53 9.19 3.11 -7.20
CA ASP A 53 10.49 2.97 -7.87
C ASP A 53 10.29 3.38 -9.33
N VAL A 54 10.81 4.57 -9.66
CA VAL A 54 10.60 5.18 -10.96
C VAL A 54 11.79 4.80 -11.84
N PHE A 55 11.53 4.20 -13.00
CA PHE A 55 12.58 3.71 -13.89
C PHE A 55 13.59 4.80 -14.31
N LEU A 56 13.11 6.04 -14.41
CA LEU A 56 13.90 7.25 -14.70
C LEU A 56 13.68 8.30 -13.60
N GLY A 57 14.08 8.00 -12.36
CA GLY A 57 13.94 8.96 -11.26
C GLY A 57 14.56 8.52 -9.95
N GLU A 58 14.30 9.33 -8.92
CA GLU A 58 14.60 8.98 -7.53
C GLU A 58 13.42 8.17 -6.96
N GLU A 59 13.72 7.13 -6.20
CA GLU A 59 12.73 6.37 -5.44
C GLU A 59 11.96 7.31 -4.52
N THR A 60 10.62 7.31 -4.63
CA THR A 60 9.79 8.13 -3.75
C THR A 60 8.95 7.28 -2.82
N SER A 61 8.89 7.71 -1.56
CA SER A 61 7.97 7.15 -0.58
C SER A 61 7.09 8.25 -0.02
N ARG A 62 5.77 8.07 -0.04
CA ARG A 62 4.80 9.04 0.49
C ARG A 62 3.75 8.36 1.34
N ASP A 63 3.25 9.08 2.33
CA ASP A 63 2.16 8.61 3.18
C ASP A 63 0.82 9.17 2.68
N SER A 64 -0.20 8.32 2.70
CA SER A 64 -1.56 8.75 2.38
C SER A 64 -2.14 9.61 3.50
N SER A 65 -3.15 10.40 3.14
CA SER A 65 -4.09 10.92 4.13
C SER A 65 -4.80 9.77 4.87
N PRO A 66 -5.39 10.03 6.04
CA PRO A 66 -6.16 9.03 6.79
C PRO A 66 -7.25 8.42 5.92
N ILE A 67 -7.27 7.09 5.85
CA ILE A 67 -8.31 6.36 5.13
C ILE A 67 -9.29 5.79 6.18
N PRO A 68 -10.60 6.04 6.05
CA PRO A 68 -11.57 5.49 6.97
C PRO A 68 -11.59 3.97 6.89
N ARG A 69 -11.98 3.33 8.00
CA ARG A 69 -11.98 1.87 8.13
C ARG A 69 -12.67 1.15 6.98
N GLU A 70 -13.88 1.56 6.62
CA GLU A 70 -14.69 0.90 5.57
C GLU A 70 -13.97 0.86 4.21
N GLU A 71 -13.35 1.97 3.83
CA GLU A 71 -12.60 2.06 2.58
C GLU A 71 -11.29 1.25 2.66
N GLY A 72 -10.60 1.27 3.80
CA GLY A 72 -9.38 0.49 3.98
C GLY A 72 -9.64 -1.01 4.01
N ASP A 73 -10.67 -1.47 4.72
CA ASP A 73 -11.12 -2.86 4.75
C ASP A 73 -11.47 -3.36 3.34
N ARG A 74 -12.16 -2.54 2.53
CA ARG A 74 -12.45 -2.87 1.13
C ARG A 74 -11.17 -3.10 0.31
N ARG A 75 -10.19 -2.19 0.41
CA ARG A 75 -8.92 -2.30 -0.32
C ARG A 75 -8.09 -3.48 0.17
N VAL A 76 -7.99 -3.67 1.48
CA VAL A 76 -7.27 -4.80 2.09
C VAL A 76 -7.92 -6.13 1.70
N GLY A 77 -9.25 -6.20 1.65
CA GLY A 77 -9.98 -7.37 1.17
C GLY A 77 -9.66 -7.72 -0.29
N LEU A 78 -9.57 -6.70 -1.16
CA LEU A 78 -9.15 -6.88 -2.54
C LEU A 78 -7.72 -7.44 -2.64
N ILE A 79 -6.78 -6.85 -1.88
CA ILE A 79 -5.37 -7.28 -1.84
C ILE A 79 -5.25 -8.73 -1.35
N ASN A 80 -5.95 -9.09 -0.27
CA ASN A 80 -5.95 -10.43 0.31
C ASN A 80 -6.60 -11.50 -0.58
N SER A 81 -7.29 -11.10 -1.65
CA SER A 81 -7.83 -12.05 -2.63
C SER A 81 -6.75 -12.55 -3.61
N CYS A 82 -5.59 -11.90 -3.66
CA CYS A 82 -4.43 -12.39 -4.38
C CYS A 82 -3.54 -13.24 -3.47
N ALA A 83 -3.03 -14.37 -3.97
CA ALA A 83 -2.10 -15.23 -3.24
C ALA A 83 -0.69 -14.64 -3.10
N GLU A 84 -0.30 -13.79 -4.05
CA GLU A 84 1.02 -13.17 -4.12
C GLU A 84 0.90 -11.67 -4.38
N PRO A 85 0.29 -10.89 -3.46
CA PRO A 85 0.02 -9.48 -3.69
C PRO A 85 1.31 -8.65 -3.83
N TRP A 86 2.45 -9.12 -3.30
CA TRP A 86 3.78 -8.52 -3.47
C TRP A 86 4.42 -8.76 -4.84
N ASN A 87 3.83 -9.60 -5.69
CA ASN A 87 4.39 -9.87 -7.02
C ASN A 87 4.01 -8.72 -7.97
N GLU A 88 4.98 -7.85 -8.27
CA GLU A 88 4.82 -6.70 -9.18
C GLU A 88 4.37 -7.07 -10.60
N ARG A 89 4.57 -8.33 -11.02
CA ARG A 89 4.16 -8.85 -12.34
C ARG A 89 2.83 -9.59 -12.31
N CYS A 90 2.15 -9.62 -11.16
CA CYS A 90 0.86 -10.29 -11.07
C CYS A 90 -0.21 -9.46 -11.79
N THR A 91 -0.97 -10.13 -12.66
CA THR A 91 -2.06 -9.53 -13.45
C THR A 91 -3.42 -10.14 -13.13
N CYS A 92 -3.58 -10.69 -11.92
CA CYS A 92 -4.86 -11.25 -11.48
C CYS A 92 -5.95 -10.16 -11.37
N ASP A 93 -7.22 -10.57 -11.24
CA ASP A 93 -8.34 -9.64 -11.17
C ASP A 93 -8.21 -8.65 -10.00
N SER A 94 -7.68 -9.09 -8.86
CA SER A 94 -7.41 -8.20 -7.72
C SER A 94 -6.41 -7.09 -8.06
N HIS A 95 -5.30 -7.44 -8.70
CA HIS A 95 -4.29 -6.47 -9.13
C HIS A 95 -4.86 -5.54 -10.19
N ARG A 96 -5.57 -6.07 -11.18
CA ARG A 96 -6.19 -5.25 -12.24
C ARG A 96 -7.22 -4.28 -11.66
N GLU A 97 -8.06 -4.73 -10.74
CA GLU A 97 -9.04 -3.87 -10.07
C GLU A 97 -8.34 -2.81 -9.21
N TYR A 98 -7.32 -3.20 -8.44
CA TYR A 98 -6.59 -2.28 -7.56
C TYR A 98 -5.86 -1.17 -8.33
N PHE A 99 -5.13 -1.55 -9.39
CA PHE A 99 -4.38 -0.62 -10.24
C PHE A 99 -5.21 -0.05 -11.40
N GLY A 100 -6.52 -0.25 -11.42
CA GLY A 100 -7.43 0.33 -12.41
C GLY A 100 -7.15 -0.08 -13.87
N GLY A 101 -6.59 -1.28 -14.09
CA GLY A 101 -6.28 -1.82 -15.41
C GLY A 101 -4.99 -1.28 -16.05
N TRP A 102 -4.16 -0.55 -15.30
CA TRP A 102 -2.93 0.08 -15.80
C TRP A 102 -1.66 -0.78 -15.66
N LEU A 103 -1.83 -2.08 -15.40
CA LEU A 103 -0.72 -3.02 -15.25
C LEU A 103 -0.08 -3.33 -16.61
N ASP A 104 1.26 -3.39 -16.61
CA ASP A 104 2.09 -3.81 -17.75
C ASP A 104 2.04 -5.34 -17.99
#